data_AF-A0A1H7LNH3-F1
#
_entry.id   AF-A0A1H7LNH3-F1
#
_cell.length_a   1.000
_cell.length_b   1.000
_cell.length_c   1.000
_cell.angle_alpha   90.00
_cell.angle_beta   90.00
_cell.angle_gamma   90.00
#
_symmetry.space_group_name_H-M   'P 1'
#
loop_
_entity.id
_entity.type
_entity.pdbx_description
1 polymer ?
#
loop_
_entity_poly.entity_id
_entity_poly.type
_entity_poly.pdbx_seq_one_letter_code
_entity_poly.pdbx_strand_id
1 'polypeptide(L)'
;MRKPESMRPIRSAVGGVLATFLFATMPIAGAQAHSFSLGVSADGSDLPTALDSAIKGILLATRERDSHANETSDGHLGGLDVFLVPLPTEAAADIDGLRDVNRRPIDIAVLLGPGSGDDQDLSQLDPQTVVVRPGRIVSEPTEAGRDFETRFMTAYGLRPNRAAIEGYNAARRVDLALRSTNGVADRPALIDALTATADGIEW
;
A
#
# COMPACT_ATOMS: atom_id res chain seq x y z
N MET A 1 -3.13 43.45 79.32
CA MET A 1 -2.78 42.52 80.42
C MET A 1 -4.05 41.84 80.94
N ARG A 2 -4.36 40.65 80.44
CA ARG A 2 -5.10 39.56 81.12
C ARG A 2 -4.80 38.25 80.38
N LYS A 3 -4.58 37.20 81.17
CA LYS A 3 -3.95 35.91 80.88
C LYS A 3 -4.85 34.92 80.11
N PRO A 4 -4.26 33.82 79.60
CA PRO A 4 -4.91 32.78 78.79
C PRO A 4 -5.38 31.57 79.62
N GLU A 5 -6.40 30.86 79.13
CA GLU A 5 -6.83 29.49 79.50
C GLU A 5 -7.66 28.95 78.32
N SER A 6 -7.80 27.67 77.97
CA SER A 6 -7.15 26.39 78.26
C SER A 6 -7.95 25.35 77.42
N MET A 7 -7.26 24.47 76.66
CA MET A 7 -7.55 23.04 76.42
C MET A 7 -9.01 22.53 76.32
N ARG A 8 -9.45 21.73 75.33
CA ARG A 8 -8.99 20.37 74.90
C ARG A 8 -9.87 19.85 73.70
N PRO A 9 -9.62 18.64 73.13
CA PRO A 9 -9.71 18.33 71.70
C PRO A 9 -11.01 17.61 71.29
N ILE A 10 -11.33 17.62 69.99
CA ILE A 10 -12.26 16.65 69.39
C ILE A 10 -11.74 16.17 68.04
N ARG A 11 -11.63 14.84 67.95
CA ARG A 11 -11.30 13.99 66.81
C ARG A 11 -12.35 14.13 65.70
N SER A 12 -11.94 14.10 64.44
CA SER A 12 -12.66 13.59 63.25
C SER A 12 -11.82 13.97 62.01
N ALA A 13 -11.59 13.18 60.98
CA ALA A 13 -11.94 11.80 60.68
C ALA A 13 -10.88 11.32 59.66
N VAL A 14 -10.51 10.04 59.74
CA VAL A 14 -9.88 9.32 58.64
C VAL A 14 -10.90 9.30 57.50
N GLY A 15 -10.54 9.89 56.37
CA GLY A 15 -11.34 9.86 55.14
C GLY A 15 -10.40 9.75 53.96
N GLY A 16 -9.87 8.55 53.74
CA GLY A 16 -9.14 8.23 52.53
C GLY A 16 -10.06 8.36 51.33
N VAL A 17 -9.64 9.12 50.32
CA VAL A 17 -10.14 8.96 48.96
C VAL A 17 -8.97 8.48 48.13
N LEU A 18 -8.81 7.16 48.12
CA LEU A 18 -8.11 6.44 47.06
C LEU A 18 -9.11 6.37 45.90
N ALA A 19 -9.04 7.31 44.96
CA ALA A 19 -9.78 7.21 43.71
C ALA A 19 -8.78 6.94 42.58
N THR A 20 -8.69 5.65 42.31
CA THR A 20 -8.06 4.94 41.20
C THR A 20 -8.02 5.77 39.91
N PHE A 21 -6.81 6.13 39.45
CA PHE A 21 -6.60 6.49 38.06
C PHE A 21 -6.77 5.21 37.22
N LEU A 22 -7.96 5.06 36.63
CA LEU A 22 -8.20 4.05 35.61
C LEU A 22 -7.42 4.49 34.36
N PHE A 23 -6.17 4.06 34.25
CA PHE A 23 -5.46 4.14 32.97
C PHE A 23 -6.18 3.19 32.01
N ALA A 24 -7.08 3.75 31.20
CA ALA A 24 -7.54 3.08 30.00
C ALA A 24 -6.30 2.91 29.11
N THR A 25 -5.68 1.73 29.18
CA THR A 25 -4.70 1.28 28.20
C THR A 25 -5.47 0.99 26.93
N MET A 26 -5.82 2.05 26.19
CA MET A 26 -6.10 1.90 24.77
C MET A 26 -4.83 1.29 24.15
N PRO A 27 -4.92 0.13 23.47
CA PRO A 27 -3.83 -0.29 22.63
C PRO A 27 -3.68 0.80 21.57
N ILE A 28 -2.64 1.62 21.69
CA ILE A 28 -2.15 2.37 20.54
C ILE A 28 -1.69 1.27 19.59
N ALA A 29 -2.50 0.99 18.57
CA ALA A 29 -2.09 0.18 17.43
C ALA A 29 -0.87 0.90 16.83
N GLY A 30 0.32 0.50 17.28
CA GLY A 30 1.56 1.19 17.01
C GLY A 30 1.95 0.98 15.55
N ALA A 31 1.97 2.08 14.79
CA ALA A 31 3.05 2.44 13.87
C ALA A 31 3.62 1.33 12.94
N GLN A 32 2.76 0.56 12.28
CA GLN A 32 3.09 -0.27 11.09
C GLN A 32 2.11 -0.03 9.93
N ALA A 33 1.41 1.11 9.93
CA ALA A 33 0.35 1.43 8.96
C ALA A 33 0.82 2.41 7.87
N HIS A 34 2.13 2.51 7.61
CA HIS A 34 2.67 3.47 6.64
C HIS A 34 3.33 2.80 5.44
N SER A 35 3.34 1.47 5.39
CA SER A 35 3.89 0.73 4.25
C SER A 35 3.11 -0.55 3.99
N PHE A 36 3.19 -1.05 2.76
CA PHE A 36 2.72 -2.39 2.38
C PHE A 36 3.61 -2.98 1.29
N SER A 37 3.53 -4.29 1.10
CA SER A 37 4.18 -5.00 0.00
C SER A 37 3.20 -5.26 -1.15
N LEU A 38 3.65 -5.00 -2.37
CA LEU A 38 2.90 -5.25 -3.59
C LEU A 38 3.62 -6.28 -4.44
N GLY A 39 3.11 -7.51 -4.44
CA GLY A 39 3.55 -8.58 -5.33
C GLY A 39 3.14 -8.27 -6.77
N VAL A 40 4.05 -8.41 -7.73
CA VAL A 40 3.79 -8.15 -9.15
C VAL A 40 4.13 -9.39 -9.96
N SER A 41 3.12 -10.01 -10.56
CA SER A 41 3.31 -11.07 -11.56
C SER A 41 2.83 -10.58 -12.92
N ALA A 42 3.57 -10.91 -13.96
CA ALA A 42 3.24 -10.58 -15.35
C ALA A 42 3.32 -11.83 -16.22
N ASP A 43 2.49 -11.89 -17.26
CA ASP A 43 2.59 -12.92 -18.28
C ASP A 43 3.41 -12.48 -19.50
N GLY A 44 3.99 -13.44 -20.20
CA GLY A 44 4.74 -13.17 -21.42
C GLY A 44 5.74 -14.27 -21.77
N SER A 45 6.10 -14.36 -23.05
CA SER A 45 7.19 -15.23 -23.51
C SER A 45 8.57 -14.76 -23.05
N ASP A 46 8.68 -13.50 -22.63
CA ASP A 46 9.86 -12.88 -22.02
C ASP A 46 9.42 -12.21 -20.70
N LEU A 47 9.38 -13.03 -19.65
CA LEU A 47 8.91 -12.64 -18.32
C LEU A 47 9.70 -11.46 -17.73
N PRO A 48 11.05 -11.44 -17.75
CA PRO A 48 11.81 -10.28 -17.25
C PRO A 48 11.40 -8.96 -17.92
N THR A 49 11.28 -8.93 -19.25
CA THR A 49 10.88 -7.72 -19.98
C THR A 49 9.44 -7.31 -19.66
N ALA A 50 8.52 -8.27 -19.57
CA ALA A 50 7.13 -8.00 -19.21
C ALA A 50 7.02 -7.41 -17.79
N LEU A 51 7.76 -7.99 -16.84
CA LEU A 51 7.75 -7.59 -15.44
C LEU A 51 8.41 -6.24 -15.21
N ASP A 52 9.56 -5.98 -15.82
CA ASP A 52 10.21 -4.66 -15.80
C ASP A 52 9.27 -3.57 -16.36
N SER A 53 8.60 -3.85 -17.47
CA SER A 53 7.67 -2.90 -18.08
C SER A 53 6.45 -2.63 -17.18
N ALA A 54 5.88 -3.68 -16.58
CA ALA A 54 4.82 -3.58 -15.60
C ALA A 54 5.22 -2.74 -14.38
N ILE A 55 6.40 -3.01 -13.83
CA ILE A 55 6.94 -2.29 -12.68
C ILE A 55 7.18 -0.82 -13.02
N LYS A 56 7.69 -0.50 -14.21
CA LYS A 56 7.77 0.88 -14.70
C LYS A 56 6.40 1.56 -14.76
N GLY A 57 5.37 0.84 -15.17
CA GLY A 57 3.98 1.32 -15.13
C GLY A 57 3.52 1.66 -13.69
N ILE A 58 3.78 0.75 -12.76
CA ILE A 58 3.45 0.93 -11.33
C ILE A 58 4.22 2.12 -10.73
N LEU A 59 5.53 2.19 -10.95
CA LEU A 59 6.40 3.25 -10.47
C LEU A 59 6.04 4.63 -11.07
N LEU A 60 5.48 4.68 -12.27
CA LEU A 60 4.98 5.94 -12.81
C LEU A 60 3.77 6.43 -11.99
N ALA A 61 2.84 5.51 -11.68
CA ALA A 61 1.67 5.81 -10.86
C ALA A 61 2.03 6.27 -9.44
N THR A 62 3.09 5.71 -8.84
CA THR A 62 3.55 6.14 -7.51
C THR A 62 4.05 7.59 -7.54
N ARG A 63 4.90 7.94 -8.53
CA ARG A 63 5.54 9.27 -8.62
C ARG A 63 4.58 10.42 -8.89
N GLU A 64 3.51 10.19 -9.64
CA GLU A 64 2.54 11.25 -9.96
C GLU A 64 1.84 11.85 -8.75
N ARG A 65 1.85 11.12 -7.64
CA ARG A 65 1.23 11.54 -6.39
C ARG A 65 2.23 11.62 -5.25
N ASP A 66 3.53 11.53 -5.57
CA ASP A 66 4.60 11.59 -4.61
C ASP A 66 5.19 13.00 -4.49
N SER A 67 5.69 13.33 -3.31
CA SER A 67 6.23 14.66 -3.00
C SER A 67 7.62 14.63 -2.37
N HIS A 68 8.29 13.47 -2.29
CA HIS A 68 9.55 13.35 -1.55
C HIS A 68 10.69 12.77 -2.41
N ALA A 69 11.84 13.44 -2.40
CA ALA A 69 12.99 13.05 -3.23
C ALA A 69 13.86 11.93 -2.63
N ASN A 70 13.63 11.52 -1.38
CA ASN A 70 14.53 10.65 -0.60
C ASN A 70 13.79 9.47 0.07
N GLU A 71 13.04 8.71 -0.72
CA GLU A 71 12.24 7.60 -0.20
C GLU A 71 13.08 6.38 0.16
N THR A 72 12.58 5.56 1.09
CA THR A 72 13.15 4.25 1.47
C THR A 72 12.38 3.08 0.87
N SER A 73 11.32 3.39 0.11
CA SER A 73 10.40 2.50 -0.58
C SER A 73 10.51 2.70 -2.10
N ASP A 74 9.70 1.97 -2.86
CA ASP A 74 9.61 2.10 -4.32
C ASP A 74 8.61 3.20 -4.74
N GLY A 75 8.06 3.95 -3.77
CA GLY A 75 7.13 5.04 -3.96
C GLY A 75 5.96 4.96 -2.99
N HIS A 76 4.89 5.73 -3.26
CA HIS A 76 3.68 5.69 -2.45
C HIS A 76 2.42 5.36 -3.26
N LEU A 77 1.53 4.53 -2.67
CA LEU A 77 0.16 4.32 -3.14
C LEU A 77 -0.80 4.53 -1.97
N GLY A 78 -1.81 5.36 -2.19
CA GLY A 78 -2.81 5.73 -1.20
C GLY A 78 -2.25 6.45 0.03
N GLY A 79 -1.05 7.02 -0.06
CA GLY A 79 -0.34 7.64 1.07
C GLY A 79 0.48 6.66 1.91
N LEU A 80 0.64 5.41 1.45
CA LEU A 80 1.49 4.39 2.06
C LEU A 80 2.72 4.14 1.19
N ASP A 81 3.87 3.96 1.82
CA ASP A 81 5.06 3.39 1.21
C ASP A 81 4.74 2.03 0.57
N VAL A 82 5.13 1.85 -0.69
CA VAL A 82 5.01 0.56 -1.37
C VAL A 82 6.38 -0.07 -1.57
N PHE A 83 6.48 -1.36 -1.26
CA PHE A 83 7.63 -2.20 -1.62
C PHE A 83 7.20 -3.18 -2.68
N LEU A 84 7.74 -3.04 -3.89
CA LEU A 84 7.42 -3.87 -5.03
C LEU A 84 8.21 -5.18 -4.93
N VAL A 85 7.48 -6.29 -4.99
CA VAL A 85 8.02 -7.63 -4.94
C VAL A 85 7.72 -8.32 -6.27
N PRO A 86 8.69 -8.40 -7.20
CA PRO A 86 8.55 -9.20 -8.41
C PRO A 86 8.17 -10.64 -8.06
N LEU A 87 7.27 -11.23 -8.86
CA LEU A 87 6.85 -12.60 -8.76
C LEU A 87 7.12 -13.29 -10.11
N PRO A 88 7.94 -14.36 -10.12
CA PRO A 88 8.65 -14.92 -8.97
C PRO A 88 9.83 -14.00 -8.53
N THR A 89 10.23 -14.06 -7.25
CA THR A 89 11.17 -13.09 -6.65
C THR A 89 12.55 -13.07 -7.32
N GLU A 90 13.00 -14.19 -7.89
CA GLU A 90 14.23 -14.26 -8.66
C GLU A 90 14.26 -13.32 -9.87
N ALA A 91 13.10 -12.96 -10.43
CA ALA A 91 13.01 -12.02 -11.56
C ALA A 91 13.38 -10.59 -11.17
N ALA A 92 13.47 -10.28 -9.86
CA ALA A 92 13.89 -8.98 -9.37
C ALA A 92 15.34 -8.62 -9.70
N ALA A 93 16.21 -9.62 -9.93
CA ALA A 93 17.62 -9.38 -10.22
C ALA A 93 17.85 -8.59 -11.53
N ASP A 94 16.89 -8.63 -12.43
CA ASP A 94 16.94 -7.97 -13.74
C ASP A 94 16.21 -6.62 -13.78
N ILE A 95 15.73 -6.12 -12.62
CA ILE A 95 14.90 -4.91 -12.53
C ILE A 95 15.58 -3.88 -11.64
N ASP A 96 16.02 -2.80 -12.27
CA ASP A 96 16.74 -1.71 -11.59
C ASP A 96 15.82 -0.89 -10.68
N GLY A 97 16.37 -0.48 -9.53
CA GLY A 97 15.77 0.54 -8.66
C GLY A 97 14.75 0.04 -7.64
N LEU A 98 14.51 -1.27 -7.58
CA LEU A 98 13.65 -1.87 -6.56
C LEU A 98 14.31 -1.97 -5.19
N ARG A 99 13.52 -1.82 -4.13
CA ARG A 99 13.96 -1.88 -2.74
C ARG A 99 13.27 -3.01 -2.00
N ASP A 100 14.02 -3.68 -1.12
CA ASP A 100 13.49 -4.73 -0.24
C ASP A 100 12.64 -5.78 -1.00
N VAL A 101 13.15 -6.27 -2.13
CA VAL A 101 12.44 -7.20 -3.05
C VAL A 101 12.07 -8.55 -2.43
N ASN A 102 12.54 -8.83 -1.21
CA ASN A 102 12.22 -10.05 -0.46
C ASN A 102 11.19 -9.79 0.66
N ARG A 103 10.50 -8.66 0.64
CA ARG A 103 9.54 -8.29 1.69
C ARG A 103 8.39 -9.28 1.76
N ARG A 104 8.13 -9.80 2.97
CA ARG A 104 7.05 -10.75 3.28
C ARG A 104 6.36 -10.35 4.59
N PRO A 105 5.06 -10.66 4.78
CA PRO A 105 4.14 -11.25 3.79
C PRO A 105 3.87 -10.30 2.62
N ILE A 106 3.27 -10.82 1.54
CA ILE A 106 2.75 -9.99 0.44
C ILE A 106 1.33 -9.55 0.84
N ASP A 107 1.09 -8.24 0.96
CA ASP A 107 -0.22 -7.71 1.36
C ASP A 107 -1.21 -7.74 0.19
N ILE A 108 -0.75 -7.26 -0.98
CA ILE A 108 -1.52 -7.21 -2.22
C ILE A 108 -0.68 -7.86 -3.33
N ALA A 109 -1.28 -8.66 -4.19
CA ALA A 109 -0.64 -9.18 -5.40
C ALA A 109 -1.42 -8.74 -6.65
N VAL A 110 -0.73 -8.11 -7.61
CA VAL A 110 -1.27 -7.79 -8.93
C VAL A 110 -0.84 -8.83 -9.95
N LEU A 111 -1.81 -9.42 -10.65
CA LEU A 111 -1.60 -10.48 -11.63
C LEU A 111 -1.93 -9.93 -13.03
N LEU A 112 -0.90 -9.57 -13.79
CA LEU A 112 -1.00 -8.86 -15.06
C LEU A 112 -1.01 -9.83 -16.25
N GLY A 113 -2.00 -9.66 -17.13
CA GLY A 113 -2.25 -10.55 -18.26
C GLY A 113 -3.01 -11.85 -17.91
N PRO A 114 -3.56 -12.55 -18.92
CA PRO A 114 -4.33 -13.79 -18.72
C PRO A 114 -3.52 -14.98 -18.20
N GLY A 115 -2.21 -15.04 -18.45
CA GLY A 115 -1.34 -16.14 -18.06
C GLY A 115 -0.71 -16.00 -16.67
N SER A 116 -0.88 -14.86 -16.00
CA SER A 116 -0.27 -14.61 -14.70
C SER A 116 -1.10 -15.19 -13.55
N GLY A 117 -0.43 -15.48 -12.43
CA GLY A 117 -1.05 -16.17 -11.31
C GLY A 117 -1.17 -17.66 -11.57
N ASP A 118 -0.13 -18.25 -12.16
CA ASP A 118 0.02 -19.69 -12.20
C ASP A 118 0.31 -20.26 -10.79
N ASP A 119 0.40 -21.59 -10.68
CA ASP A 119 0.64 -22.25 -9.40
C ASP A 119 1.97 -21.79 -8.75
N GLN A 120 2.97 -21.38 -9.54
CA GLN A 120 4.26 -20.91 -9.03
C GLN A 120 4.13 -19.52 -8.39
N ASP A 121 3.42 -18.60 -9.04
CA ASP A 121 3.11 -17.29 -8.49
C ASP A 121 2.26 -17.40 -7.22
N LEU A 122 1.18 -18.18 -7.29
CA LEU A 122 0.23 -18.32 -6.20
C LEU A 122 0.81 -19.08 -5.00
N SER A 123 1.76 -20.01 -5.22
CA SER A 123 2.45 -20.72 -4.13
C SER A 123 3.28 -19.80 -3.24
N GLN A 124 3.64 -18.62 -3.72
CA GLN A 124 4.38 -17.61 -2.97
C GLN A 124 3.48 -16.66 -2.19
N LEU A 125 2.15 -16.72 -2.38
CA LEU A 125 1.22 -15.83 -1.71
C LEU A 125 0.72 -16.42 -0.40
N ASP A 126 0.64 -15.58 0.64
CA ASP A 126 -0.06 -15.96 1.86
C ASP A 126 -1.58 -16.02 1.59
N PRO A 127 -2.36 -16.91 2.24
CA PRO A 127 -3.81 -16.94 2.11
C PRO A 127 -4.53 -15.60 2.40
N GLN A 128 -3.90 -14.70 3.17
CA GLN A 128 -4.41 -13.36 3.45
C GLN A 128 -4.10 -12.35 2.34
N THR A 129 -3.21 -12.65 1.41
CA THR A 129 -2.88 -11.77 0.28
C THR A 129 -4.15 -11.39 -0.49
N VAL A 130 -4.32 -10.10 -0.77
CA VAL A 130 -5.41 -9.62 -1.64
C VAL A 130 -4.94 -9.67 -3.09
N VAL A 131 -5.62 -10.48 -3.89
CA VAL A 131 -5.27 -10.67 -5.31
C VAL A 131 -6.08 -9.72 -6.20
N VAL A 132 -5.39 -9.03 -7.09
CA VAL A 132 -5.96 -7.98 -7.96
C VAL A 132 -5.54 -8.23 -9.40
N ARG A 133 -6.50 -8.16 -10.33
CA ARG A 133 -6.22 -8.08 -11.78
C ARG A 133 -6.08 -6.62 -12.21
N PRO A 134 -5.53 -6.28 -13.39
CA PRO A 134 -5.41 -4.89 -13.84
C PRO A 134 -6.74 -4.14 -13.90
N GLY A 135 -7.85 -4.84 -14.14
CA GLY A 135 -9.17 -4.23 -14.37
C GLY A 135 -9.30 -3.75 -15.81
N ARG A 136 -10.47 -3.22 -16.17
CA ARG A 136 -10.70 -2.69 -17.51
C ARG A 136 -9.82 -1.47 -17.75
N ILE A 137 -9.09 -1.47 -18.85
CA ILE A 137 -8.32 -0.34 -19.34
C ILE A 137 -9.26 0.50 -20.21
N VAL A 138 -9.66 1.66 -19.70
CA VAL A 138 -10.55 2.61 -20.41
C VAL A 138 -9.79 3.75 -21.08
N SER A 139 -8.48 3.59 -21.30
CA SER A 139 -7.58 4.64 -21.77
C SER A 139 -7.21 4.58 -23.25
N GLU A 140 -7.55 3.53 -23.98
CA GLU A 140 -7.20 3.37 -25.41
C GLU A 140 -8.46 3.52 -26.29
N PRO A 141 -8.56 4.46 -27.25
CA PRO A 141 -7.64 5.57 -27.60
C PRO A 141 -8.16 6.92 -27.05
N THR A 142 -8.28 7.04 -25.73
CA THR A 142 -8.75 8.29 -25.10
C THR A 142 -7.60 9.29 -24.95
N GLU A 143 -7.92 10.53 -24.58
CA GLU A 143 -6.91 11.56 -24.28
C GLU A 143 -5.99 11.13 -23.13
N ALA A 144 -6.55 10.47 -22.12
CA ALA A 144 -5.81 10.00 -20.96
C ALA A 144 -4.78 8.91 -21.31
N GLY A 145 -5.06 8.04 -22.29
CA GLY A 145 -4.06 7.08 -22.78
C GLY A 145 -2.87 7.75 -23.46
N ARG A 146 -3.10 8.81 -24.26
CA ARG A 146 -2.03 9.59 -24.90
C ARG A 146 -1.19 10.36 -23.88
N ASP A 147 -1.83 10.88 -22.83
CA ASP A 147 -1.13 11.54 -21.73
C ASP A 147 -0.25 10.56 -20.94
N PHE A 148 -0.78 9.37 -20.61
CA PHE A 148 0.02 8.28 -20.03
C PHE A 148 1.22 7.91 -20.92
N GLU A 149 1.03 7.70 -22.22
CA GLU A 149 2.14 7.40 -23.15
C GLU A 149 3.22 8.48 -23.10
N THR A 150 2.80 9.75 -23.12
CA THR A 150 3.72 10.90 -23.06
C THR A 150 4.53 10.92 -21.77
N ARG A 151 3.88 10.72 -20.61
CA ARG A 151 4.55 10.69 -19.30
C ARG A 151 5.47 9.48 -19.16
N PHE A 152 5.05 8.31 -19.62
CA PHE A 152 5.85 7.10 -19.59
C PHE A 152 7.10 7.24 -20.46
N MET A 153 6.96 7.75 -21.68
CA MET A 153 8.09 8.03 -22.56
C MET A 153 9.05 9.07 -21.97
N THR A 154 8.51 10.09 -21.28
CA THR A 154 9.33 11.10 -20.60
C THR A 154 10.14 10.49 -19.45
N ALA A 155 9.54 9.59 -18.67
CA ALA A 155 10.20 8.96 -17.53
C ALA A 155 11.23 7.90 -17.93
N TYR A 156 10.96 7.13 -19.00
CA TYR A 156 11.72 5.91 -19.30
C TYR A 156 12.36 5.86 -20.69
N GLY A 157 12.05 6.81 -21.58
CA GLY A 157 12.59 6.85 -22.94
C GLY A 157 12.09 5.71 -23.85
N LEU A 158 11.04 4.99 -23.43
CA LEU A 158 10.48 3.83 -24.12
C LEU A 158 8.97 4.02 -24.30
N ARG A 159 8.39 3.45 -25.37
CA ARG A 159 6.92 3.39 -25.48
C ARG A 159 6.38 2.35 -24.49
N PRO A 160 5.27 2.62 -23.80
CA PRO A 160 4.65 1.62 -22.94
C PRO A 160 4.11 0.46 -23.78
N ASN A 161 4.31 -0.76 -23.29
CA ASN A 161 3.63 -1.94 -23.82
C ASN A 161 2.40 -2.27 -22.95
N ARG A 162 1.71 -3.37 -23.28
CA ARG A 162 0.54 -3.82 -22.52
C ARG A 162 0.82 -4.02 -21.03
N ALA A 163 1.97 -4.57 -20.66
CA ALA A 163 2.33 -4.82 -19.26
C ALA A 163 2.50 -3.50 -18.49
N ALA A 164 3.13 -2.47 -19.10
CA ALA A 164 3.22 -1.13 -18.50
C ALA A 164 1.83 -0.49 -18.27
N ILE A 165 0.94 -0.59 -19.26
CA ILE A 165 -0.45 -0.08 -19.18
C ILE A 165 -1.20 -0.79 -18.05
N GLU A 166 -1.08 -2.12 -17.97
CA GLU A 166 -1.73 -2.94 -16.94
C GLU A 166 -1.18 -2.67 -15.54
N GLY A 167 0.14 -2.57 -15.40
CA GLY A 167 0.79 -2.23 -14.15
C GLY A 167 0.37 -0.85 -13.65
N TYR A 168 0.35 0.15 -14.53
CA TYR A 168 -0.14 1.50 -14.21
C TYR A 168 -1.61 1.47 -13.76
N ASN A 169 -2.49 0.80 -14.51
CA ASN A 169 -3.92 0.71 -14.14
C ASN A 169 -4.12 0.01 -12.80
N ALA A 170 -3.42 -1.11 -12.57
CA ALA A 170 -3.49 -1.85 -11.32
C ALA A 170 -3.04 -0.98 -10.13
N ALA A 171 -1.91 -0.27 -10.28
CA ALA A 171 -1.40 0.63 -9.24
C ALA A 171 -2.38 1.76 -8.93
N ARG A 172 -2.99 2.36 -9.94
CA ARG A 172 -4.00 3.42 -9.74
C ARG A 172 -5.26 2.90 -9.04
N ARG A 173 -5.68 1.67 -9.32
CA ARG A 173 -6.79 1.03 -8.59
C ARG A 173 -6.42 0.73 -7.13
N VAL A 174 -5.19 0.28 -6.89
CA VAL A 174 -4.66 0.07 -5.53
C VAL A 174 -4.58 1.40 -4.77
N ASP A 175 -4.06 2.47 -5.37
CA ASP A 175 -4.03 3.82 -4.77
C ASP A 175 -5.43 4.27 -4.32
N LEU A 176 -6.43 4.17 -5.21
CA LEU A 176 -7.80 4.56 -4.90
C LEU A 176 -8.40 3.74 -3.75
N ALA A 177 -8.17 2.42 -3.76
CA ALA A 177 -8.67 1.54 -2.71
C ALA A 177 -8.01 1.82 -1.36
N LEU A 178 -6.69 2.01 -1.33
CA LEU A 178 -5.95 2.30 -0.09
C LEU A 178 -6.36 3.65 0.53
N ARG A 179 -6.70 4.65 -0.29
CA ARG A 179 -7.24 5.93 0.20
C ARG A 179 -8.62 5.76 0.83
N SER A 180 -9.47 4.90 0.29
CA SER A 180 -10.82 4.70 0.80
C SER A 180 -10.85 3.85 2.08
N THR A 181 -9.89 2.94 2.24
CA THR A 181 -9.82 2.01 3.38
C THR A 181 -8.84 2.48 4.46
N ASN A 182 -8.08 3.55 4.21
CA ASN A 182 -6.99 4.00 5.07
C ASN A 182 -5.93 2.90 5.31
N GLY A 183 -5.62 2.15 4.23
CA GLY A 183 -4.56 1.15 4.18
C GLY A 183 -5.01 -0.29 4.00
N VAL A 184 -4.13 -1.25 4.35
CA VAL A 184 -4.31 -2.68 4.05
C VAL A 184 -4.95 -3.52 5.16
N ALA A 185 -5.17 -2.93 6.35
CA ALA A 185 -5.58 -3.69 7.53
C ALA A 185 -7.02 -4.23 7.45
N ASP A 186 -7.95 -3.48 6.87
CA ASP A 186 -9.33 -3.93 6.66
C ASP A 186 -9.45 -4.66 5.31
N ARG A 187 -9.08 -5.93 5.33
CA ARG A 187 -9.05 -6.78 4.13
C ARG A 187 -10.41 -6.88 3.41
N PRO A 188 -11.55 -7.12 4.07
CA PRO A 188 -12.85 -7.11 3.42
C PRO A 188 -13.15 -5.77 2.72
N ALA A 189 -12.94 -4.64 3.40
CA ALA A 189 -13.17 -3.33 2.80
C ALA A 189 -12.24 -3.05 1.62
N LEU A 190 -10.97 -3.49 1.70
CA LEU A 190 -10.01 -3.38 0.60
C LEU A 190 -10.45 -4.17 -0.63
N ILE A 191 -10.92 -5.41 -0.44
CA ILE A 191 -11.46 -6.25 -1.52
C ILE A 191 -12.68 -5.58 -2.17
N ASP A 192 -13.60 -5.04 -1.38
CA ASP A 192 -14.80 -4.36 -1.89
C ASP A 192 -14.42 -3.12 -2.70
N ALA A 193 -13.49 -2.30 -2.21
CA ALA A 193 -12.99 -1.10 -2.90
C ALA A 193 -12.28 -1.44 -4.22
N LEU A 194 -11.46 -2.49 -4.24
CA LEU A 194 -10.80 -2.97 -5.46
C LEU A 194 -11.81 -3.53 -6.46
N THR A 195 -12.84 -4.22 -5.99
CA THR A 195 -13.91 -4.75 -6.84
C THR A 195 -14.70 -3.62 -7.50
N ALA A 196 -15.00 -2.55 -6.76
CA ALA A 196 -15.73 -1.39 -7.27
C ALA A 196 -15.02 -0.67 -8.43
N THR A 197 -13.70 -0.83 -8.56
CA THR A 197 -12.90 -0.20 -9.63
C THR A 197 -12.55 -1.16 -10.78
N ALA A 198 -13.02 -2.42 -10.74
CA ALA A 198 -12.66 -3.43 -11.72
C ALA A 198 -13.13 -3.10 -13.15
N ASP A 199 -14.25 -2.41 -13.29
CA ASP A 199 -14.83 -2.03 -14.58
C ASP A 199 -14.23 -0.78 -15.21
N GLY A 200 -13.23 -0.17 -14.55
CA GLY A 200 -12.47 0.94 -15.08
C GLY A 200 -12.34 2.08 -14.07
N ILE A 201 -11.29 2.87 -14.26
CA ILE A 201 -11.01 4.09 -13.52
C ILE A 201 -10.60 5.18 -14.50
N GLU A 202 -10.82 6.43 -14.12
CA GLU A 202 -10.29 7.57 -14.89
C GLU A 202 -8.78 7.71 -14.66
N TRP A 203 -8.07 8.01 -15.75
CA TRP A 203 -6.62 8.18 -15.79
C TRP A 203 -6.25 9.65 -15.71
#